data_AF-A0AAV0DU33-F1
#
_entry.id   AF-A0AAV0DU33-F1
#
_cell.length_a   1.000
_cell.length_b   1.000
_cell.length_c   1.000
_cell.angle_alpha   90.00
_cell.angle_beta   90.00
_cell.angle_gamma   90.00
#
_symmetry.space_group_name_H-M   'P 1'
#
loop_
_entity.id
_entity.type
_entity.pdbx_description
1 polymer ?
#
loop_
_entity_poly.entity_id
_entity_poly.type
_entity_poly.pdbx_seq_one_letter_code
_entity_poly.pdbx_strand_id
1 'polypeptide(L)'
;MLAWLPIPQHAEVRKEISSVVLAVISCLVPILQHAKELNKSLVENSAITLGRLAWDCPELVSPHMDHFMQARICDDFEEAFRGLCEMVRANPSGALSAIQLQVGRK
;
A
#
# COMPACT_ATOMS: atom_id res chain seq x y z
N MET A 1 -38.37 -6.79 1.73
CA MET A 1 -37.10 -7.53 1.78
C MET A 1 -36.58 -7.66 0.35
N LEU A 2 -36.10 -6.57 -0.24
CA LEU A 2 -35.52 -6.56 -1.59
C LEU A 2 -34.09 -6.07 -1.46
N ALA A 3 -33.17 -6.91 -1.90
CA ALA A 3 -31.75 -6.79 -1.70
C ALA A 3 -31.20 -5.55 -2.41
N TRP A 4 -30.32 -4.85 -1.70
CA TRP A 4 -29.35 -3.90 -2.25
C TRP A 4 -28.33 -4.63 -3.13
N LEU A 5 -28.76 -5.18 -4.27
CA LEU A 5 -27.83 -5.68 -5.26
C LEU A 5 -27.06 -4.47 -5.82
N PRO A 6 -25.72 -4.51 -5.86
CA PRO A 6 -24.92 -3.40 -6.35
C PRO A 6 -25.29 -3.14 -7.81
N ILE A 7 -25.68 -1.89 -8.11
CA ILE A 7 -26.03 -1.45 -9.46
C ILE A 7 -24.79 -1.67 -10.35
N PRO A 8 -24.92 -2.29 -11.55
CA PRO A 8 -23.79 -2.72 -12.37
C PRO A 8 -22.71 -1.66 -12.62
N GLN A 9 -23.13 -0.41 -12.80
CA GLN A 9 -22.22 0.74 -12.99
C GLN A 9 -21.30 1.00 -11.78
N HIS A 10 -21.71 0.70 -10.54
CA HIS A 10 -20.82 0.80 -9.37
C HIS A 10 -19.82 -0.36 -9.29
N ALA A 11 -20.12 -1.51 -9.89
CA ALA A 11 -19.19 -2.63 -9.95
C ALA A 11 -18.07 -2.36 -10.96
N GLU A 12 -18.41 -1.80 -12.13
CA GLU A 12 -17.41 -1.46 -13.15
C GLU A 12 -16.49 -0.33 -12.68
N VAL A 13 -17.05 0.74 -12.08
CA VAL A 13 -16.24 1.83 -11.48
C VAL A 13 -15.28 1.30 -10.41
N ARG A 14 -15.73 0.36 -9.55
CA ARG A 14 -14.84 -0.28 -8.56
C ARG A 14 -13.72 -1.08 -9.21
N LYS A 15 -14.02 -1.78 -10.31
CA LYS A 15 -13.04 -2.59 -11.05
C LYS A 15 -12.01 -1.72 -11.77
N GLU A 16 -12.44 -0.62 -12.38
CA GLU A 16 -11.56 0.38 -12.99
C GLU A 16 -10.66 1.06 -11.95
N ILE A 17 -11.21 1.44 -10.80
CA ILE A 17 -10.41 1.99 -9.71
C ILE A 17 -9.38 0.96 -9.23
N SER A 18 -9.78 -0.31 -9.07
CA SER A 18 -8.87 -1.37 -8.65
C SER A 18 -7.71 -1.57 -9.62
N SER A 19 -7.95 -1.53 -10.93
CA SER A 19 -6.88 -1.67 -11.93
C SER A 19 -5.91 -0.49 -11.91
N VAL A 20 -6.42 0.74 -11.72
CA VAL A 20 -5.58 1.94 -11.55
C VAL A 20 -4.73 1.83 -10.30
N VAL A 21 -5.31 1.43 -9.17
CA VAL A 21 -4.57 1.27 -7.90
C VAL A 21 -3.43 0.25 -8.07
N LEU A 22 -3.70 -0.91 -8.66
CA LEU A 22 -2.68 -1.94 -8.90
C LEU A 22 -1.58 -1.47 -9.86
N ALA A 23 -1.94 -0.69 -10.90
CA ALA A 23 -0.95 -0.10 -11.80
C ALA A 23 -0.04 0.89 -11.07
N VAL A 24 -0.59 1.74 -10.20
CA VAL A 24 0.20 2.68 -9.40
C VAL A 24 1.11 1.94 -8.43
N ILE A 25 0.62 0.92 -7.70
CA ILE A 25 1.44 0.10 -6.81
C ILE A 25 2.61 -0.51 -7.58
N SER A 26 2.36 -1.05 -8.77
CA SER A 26 3.39 -1.67 -9.61
C SER A 26 4.51 -0.68 -10.00
N CYS A 27 4.18 0.60 -10.14
CA CYS A 27 5.17 1.67 -10.40
C CYS A 27 5.92 2.11 -9.12
N LEU A 28 5.24 2.14 -7.97
CA LEU A 28 5.83 2.62 -6.71
C LEU A 28 6.74 1.59 -6.04
N VAL A 29 6.44 0.30 -6.17
CA VAL A 29 7.22 -0.78 -5.54
C VAL A 29 8.71 -0.73 -5.89
N PRO A 30 9.12 -0.64 -7.17
CA PRO A 30 10.54 -0.54 -7.52
C PRO A 30 11.23 0.70 -6.93
N ILE A 31 10.52 1.83 -6.85
CA ILE A 31 11.05 3.07 -6.28
C ILE A 31 11.36 2.87 -4.79
N LEU A 32 10.44 2.25 -4.05
CA LEU A 32 10.60 2.01 -2.62
C LEU A 32 11.63 0.92 -2.32
N GLN A 33 11.79 -0.07 -3.19
CA GLN A 33 12.83 -1.10 -3.07
C GLN A 33 14.25 -0.55 -3.25
N HIS A 34 14.43 0.44 -4.12
CA HIS A 34 15.73 1.06 -4.41
C HIS A 34 15.89 2.42 -3.71
N ALA A 35 15.16 2.64 -2.61
CA ALA A 35 15.08 3.93 -1.91
C ALA A 35 16.46 4.54 -1.54
N LYS A 36 17.49 3.72 -1.30
CA LYS A 36 18.85 4.18 -0.97
C LYS A 36 19.58 4.86 -2.13
N GLU A 37 19.20 4.54 -3.37
CA GLU A 37 19.87 4.97 -4.60
C GLU A 37 19.12 6.12 -5.30
N LEU A 38 17.94 6.47 -4.80
CA LEU A 38 17.04 7.44 -5.43
C LEU A 38 16.97 8.76 -4.65
N ASN A 39 16.44 9.78 -5.31
CA ASN A 39 16.22 11.08 -4.69
C ASN A 39 15.27 10.96 -3.49
N LYS A 40 15.66 11.54 -2.36
CA LYS A 40 14.88 11.49 -1.10
C LYS A 40 13.43 11.95 -1.28
N SER A 41 13.19 13.05 -1.99
CA SER A 41 11.84 13.58 -2.21
C SER A 41 10.98 12.64 -3.06
N LEU A 42 11.56 11.94 -4.04
CA LEU A 42 10.86 10.94 -4.82
C LEU A 42 10.43 9.75 -3.95
N VAL A 43 11.32 9.27 -3.08
CA VAL A 43 11.03 8.17 -2.14
C VAL A 43 9.94 8.57 -1.16
N GLU A 44 10.03 9.78 -0.57
CA GLU A 44 9.03 10.31 0.36
C GLU A 44 7.65 10.44 -0.30
N ASN A 45 7.58 11.08 -1.47
CA ASN A 45 6.33 11.24 -2.21
C ASN A 45 5.73 9.87 -2.58
N SER A 46 6.56 8.90 -2.97
CA SER A 46 6.12 7.55 -3.27
C SER A 46 5.53 6.85 -2.05
N ALA A 47 6.16 6.98 -0.89
CA ALA A 47 5.66 6.43 0.36
C ALA A 47 4.34 7.08 0.81
N ILE A 48 4.21 8.40 0.66
CA ILE A 48 2.97 9.14 0.97
C ILE A 48 1.83 8.70 0.04
N THR A 49 2.09 8.62 -1.28
CA THR A 49 1.09 8.14 -2.24
C THR A 49 0.64 6.72 -1.91
N LEU A 50 1.58 5.82 -1.62
CA LEU A 50 1.25 4.45 -1.24
C LEU A 50 0.44 4.40 0.07
N GLY A 51 0.79 5.21 1.06
CA GLY A 51 0.05 5.33 2.31
C GLY A 51 -1.39 5.81 2.11
N ARG A 52 -1.61 6.78 1.22
CA ARG A 52 -2.97 7.23 0.89
C ARG A 52 -3.79 6.14 0.20
N LEU A 53 -3.20 5.42 -0.76
CA LEU A 53 -3.86 4.26 -1.39
C LEU A 53 -4.18 3.16 -0.38
N ALA A 54 -3.28 2.92 0.57
CA ALA A 54 -3.45 1.96 1.65
C ALA A 54 -4.55 2.36 2.64
N TRP A 55 -4.79 3.65 2.83
CA TRP A 55 -5.90 4.16 3.64
C TRP A 55 -7.25 3.93 2.95
N ASP A 56 -7.35 4.22 1.65
CA ASP A 56 -8.60 4.13 0.90
C ASP A 56 -8.93 2.70 0.43
N CYS A 57 -7.93 1.89 0.10
CA CYS A 57 -8.08 0.55 -0.49
C CYS A 57 -7.10 -0.47 0.14
N PRO A 58 -7.13 -0.67 1.47
CA PRO A 58 -6.17 -1.54 2.16
C PRO A 58 -6.17 -2.99 1.65
N GLU A 59 -7.31 -3.51 1.20
CA GLU A 59 -7.43 -4.84 0.61
C GLU A 59 -6.66 -5.03 -0.70
N LEU A 60 -6.44 -3.95 -1.46
CA LEU A 60 -5.67 -3.97 -2.70
C LEU A 60 -4.17 -3.79 -2.44
N VAL A 61 -3.79 -3.02 -1.42
CA VAL A 61 -2.38 -2.70 -1.15
C VAL A 61 -1.72 -3.75 -0.25
N SER A 62 -2.44 -4.24 0.76
CA SER A 62 -1.89 -5.13 1.79
C SER A 62 -1.33 -6.49 1.30
N PRO A 63 -1.78 -7.09 0.18
CA PRO A 63 -1.14 -8.29 -0.36
C PRO A 63 0.30 -8.07 -0.86
N HIS A 64 0.71 -6.82 -1.08
CA HIS A 64 2.00 -6.47 -1.70
C HIS A 64 3.03 -5.94 -0.69
N MET A 65 2.70 -5.89 0.59
CA MET A 65 3.49 -5.17 1.60
C MET A 65 4.90 -5.71 1.83
N ASP A 66 5.12 -7.00 1.59
CA ASP A 66 6.43 -7.65 1.63
C ASP A 66 7.47 -7.00 0.69
N HIS A 67 6.99 -6.42 -0.42
CA HIS A 67 7.84 -5.79 -1.42
C HIS A 67 8.36 -4.41 -0.98
N PHE A 68 7.64 -3.68 -0.13
CA PHE A 68 7.93 -2.26 0.16
C PHE A 68 7.99 -1.90 1.64
N MET A 69 7.57 -2.76 2.57
CA MET A 69 7.67 -2.53 4.03
C MET A 69 9.11 -2.28 4.50
N GLN A 70 10.11 -2.64 3.68
CA GLN A 70 11.52 -2.31 3.91
C GLN A 70 11.80 -0.81 3.84
N ALA A 71 11.08 -0.08 2.99
CA ALA A 71 11.08 1.37 3.01
C ALA A 71 10.26 1.78 4.22
N ARG A 72 10.94 2.09 5.34
CA ARG A 72 10.35 2.66 6.57
C ARG A 72 9.32 3.70 6.15
N ILE A 73 8.04 3.32 6.11
CA ILE A 73 6.98 4.25 5.74
C ILE A 73 7.04 5.32 6.81
N CYS A 74 7.49 6.47 6.35
CA CYS A 74 8.21 7.47 7.11
C CYS A 74 7.33 7.96 8.26
N ASP A 75 7.78 7.79 9.51
CA ASP A 75 7.13 8.31 10.71
C ASP A 75 6.85 9.82 10.62
N ASP A 76 7.56 10.53 9.72
CA ASP A 76 7.45 11.97 9.54
C ASP A 76 6.15 12.41 8.82
N PHE A 77 5.37 11.48 8.23
CA PHE A 77 4.13 11.79 7.53
C PHE A 77 2.94 11.02 8.11
N GLU A 78 2.04 11.74 8.79
CA GLU A 78 0.87 11.18 9.47
C GLU A 78 -0.01 10.36 8.52
N GLU A 79 -0.25 10.84 7.29
CA GLU A 79 -1.07 10.14 6.31
C GLU A 79 -0.43 8.82 5.84
N ALA A 80 0.89 8.79 5.73
CA ALA A 80 1.61 7.58 5.33
C ALA A 80 1.53 6.51 6.43
N PHE A 81 1.73 6.93 7.68
CA PHE A 81 1.63 6.07 8.85
C PHE A 81 0.21 5.52 9.07
N ARG A 82 -0.80 6.39 8.88
CA ARG A 82 -2.21 6.03 8.91
C ARG A 82 -2.55 4.93 7.88
N GLY A 83 -2.08 5.08 6.65
CA GLY A 83 -2.21 4.04 5.62
C GLY A 83 -1.53 2.72 6.00
N LEU A 84 -0.32 2.80 6.58
CA LEU A 84 0.38 1.63 7.10
C LEU A 84 -0.46 0.90 8.15
N CYS A 85 -1.09 1.61 9.08
CA CYS A 85 -1.96 1.01 10.09
C CYS A 85 -3.14 0.25 9.46
N GLU A 86 -3.79 0.81 8.44
CA GLU A 86 -4.89 0.14 7.73
C GLU A 86 -4.41 -1.10 6.96
N MET A 87 -3.23 -1.05 6.32
CA MET A 87 -2.62 -2.22 5.69
C MET A 87 -2.34 -3.35 6.68
N VAL A 88 -1.74 -3.03 7.83
CA VAL A 88 -1.45 -4.00 8.89
C VAL A 88 -2.74 -4.60 9.44
N ARG A 89 -3.79 -3.78 9.60
CA ARG A 89 -5.11 -4.24 10.04
C ARG A 89 -5.76 -5.20 9.03
N ALA A 90 -5.58 -4.95 7.73
CA ALA A 90 -6.12 -5.80 6.67
C ALA A 90 -5.33 -7.09 6.46
N ASN A 91 -4.00 -7.09 6.67
CA ASN A 91 -3.15 -8.27 6.51
C ASN A 91 -2.04 -8.34 7.59
N PRO A 92 -2.39 -8.71 8.83
CA PRO A 92 -1.43 -8.76 9.93
C PRO A 92 -0.36 -9.85 9.74
N SER A 93 -0.70 -10.97 9.09
CA SER A 93 0.25 -12.05 8.79
C SER A 93 1.31 -11.62 7.77
N GLY A 94 0.91 -10.87 6.74
CA GLY A 94 1.83 -10.24 5.79
C GLY A 94 2.76 -9.26 6.49
N ALA A 95 2.23 -8.45 7.42
CA ALA A 95 3.02 -7.47 8.15
C ALA A 95 4.07 -8.15 9.04
N LEU A 96 3.68 -9.20 9.76
CA LEU A 96 4.60 -9.99 10.57
C LEU A 96 5.73 -10.59 9.71
N SER A 97 5.39 -11.16 8.56
CA SER A 97 6.35 -11.74 7.62
C SER A 97 7.33 -10.69 7.09
N ALA A 98 6.81 -9.51 6.71
CA ALA A 98 7.62 -8.41 6.20
C ALA A 98 8.59 -7.86 7.27
N ILE A 99 8.16 -7.76 8.53
CA ILE A 99 8.98 -7.30 9.65
C ILE A 99 10.04 -8.35 10.02
N GLN A 100 9.69 -9.64 10.03
CA GLN A 100 10.65 -10.71 10.33
C GLN A 100 11.78 -10.80 9.29
N LEU A 101 11.48 -10.56 8.02
CA LEU A 101 12.49 -10.45 6.95
C LEU A 101 13.50 -9.32 7.21
N GLN A 102 13.15 -8.30 8.00
CA GLN A 102 14.06 -7.20 8.36
C GLN A 102 14.98 -7.58 9.52
N VAL A 103 14.51 -8.37 10.50
CA VAL A 103 15.32 -8.77 11.65
C VAL A 103 16.45 -9.73 11.24
N GLY A 104 16.20 -10.61 10.26
CA GLY A 104 17.19 -11.55 9.72
C GLY A 104 18.20 -10.96 8.73
N ARG A 105 18.06 -9.69 8.33
CA ARG A 105 18.95 -9.00 7.38
C ARG A 105 19.95 -8.03 8.05
N LYS A 106 20.08 -8.10 9.37
CA LYS A 106 21.16 -7.42 10.11
C LYS A 106 22.41 -8.29 10.19
#